data_AF-A0A151JA64-F1
#
_entry.id   AF-A0A151JA64-F1
#
_cell.length_a   1.000
_cell.length_b   1.000
_cell.length_c   1.000
_cell.angle_alpha   90.00
_cell.angle_beta   90.00
_cell.angle_gamma   90.00
#
_symmetry.space_group_name_H-M   'P 1'
#
loop_
_entity.id
_entity.type
_entity.pdbx_description
1 polymer ?
#
loop_
_entity_poly.entity_id
_entity_poly.type
_entity_poly.pdbx_seq_one_letter_code
_entity_poly.pdbx_strand_id
1 'polypeptide(L)'
;MLCLYRAVFRSAIEYGCQIFKLKGNQCEFQQLERLVNRNMRLALGYRKSTPINVLMAEAKETPLSLRFDLMSSRFIFRSMSKGNSTTLQSFKYVENVSYSPIRRSQALNSIPILKRYVAQKYALNIIRRSNKPLAYNFCLDSYSYVHPIDESMASVPRDSNSLIFRTRFRELSTTYSAKPDL
;
A
#
# COMPACT_ATOMS: atom_id res chain seq x y z
N MET A 1 11.51 8.35 25.79
CA MET A 1 10.43 9.00 25.01
C MET A 1 10.64 8.98 23.50
N LEU A 2 11.85 9.26 22.97
CA LEU A 2 12.10 9.24 21.51
C LEU A 2 11.79 7.88 20.84
N CYS A 3 12.08 6.76 21.49
CA CYS A 3 11.75 5.42 20.97
C CYS A 3 10.24 5.25 20.75
N LEU A 4 9.40 5.75 21.66
CA LEU A 4 7.94 5.69 21.54
C LEU A 4 7.44 6.52 20.35
N TYR A 5 7.98 7.73 20.18
CA TYR A 5 7.72 8.56 19.00
C TYR A 5 8.06 7.82 17.70
N ARG A 6 9.22 7.16 17.64
CA ARG A 6 9.64 6.38 16.46
C ARG A 6 8.76 5.15 16.22
N ALA A 7 8.34 4.47 17.28
CA ALA A 7 7.55 3.25 17.17
C ALA A 7 6.12 3.52 16.71
N VAL A 8 5.47 4.58 17.22
CA VAL A 8 4.04 4.83 16.99
C VAL A 8 3.82 5.90 15.93
N PHE A 9 4.35 7.10 16.18
CA PHE A 9 4.02 8.26 15.37
C PHE A 9 4.70 8.22 14.01
N ARG A 10 6.00 7.89 14.00
CA ARG A 10 6.77 7.78 12.77
C ARG A 10 6.26 6.65 11.87
N SER A 11 5.96 5.48 12.43
CA SER A 11 5.47 4.33 11.66
C SER A 11 4.14 4.64 10.96
N ALA A 12 3.19 5.26 11.68
CA ALA A 12 1.90 5.67 11.13
C ALA A 12 2.05 6.68 9.99
N ILE A 13 2.92 7.68 10.17
CA ILE A 13 3.12 8.74 9.17
C ILE A 13 3.82 8.25 7.92
N GLU A 14 4.88 7.45 8.09
CA GLU A 14 5.65 6.95 6.95
C GLU A 14 4.84 5.95 6.11
N TYR A 15 3.90 5.22 6.72
CA TYR A 15 2.95 4.39 5.97
C TYR A 15 2.09 5.23 5.01
N GLY A 16 1.60 6.38 5.48
CA GLY A 16 0.79 7.32 4.69
C GLY A 16 1.58 8.20 3.71
N CYS A 17 2.89 7.98 3.51
CA CYS A 17 3.75 8.90 2.76
C CYS A 17 3.25 9.25 1.34
N GLN A 18 2.59 8.32 0.67
CA GLN A 18 2.07 8.52 -0.69
C GLN A 18 0.89 9.50 -0.74
N ILE A 19 0.05 9.48 0.29
CA ILE A 19 -1.14 10.34 0.39
C ILE A 19 -0.71 11.78 0.67
N PHE A 20 0.21 11.96 1.63
CA PHE A 20 0.69 13.29 2.01
C PHE A 20 1.53 13.96 0.92
N LYS A 21 2.21 13.20 0.06
CA LYS A 21 2.96 13.76 -1.08
C LYS A 21 2.09 14.12 -2.28
N LEU A 22 0.83 13.69 -2.31
CA LEU A 22 -0.06 13.92 -3.46
C LEU A 22 -0.18 15.42 -3.79
N LYS A 23 -0.31 15.73 -5.08
CA LYS A 23 -0.50 17.11 -5.53
C LYS A 23 -1.77 17.69 -4.88
N GLY A 24 -1.66 18.86 -4.26
CA GLY A 24 -2.74 19.52 -3.53
C GLY A 24 -2.60 19.46 -2.00
N ASN A 25 -1.85 18.49 -1.46
CA ASN A 25 -1.73 18.28 -0.01
C ASN A 25 -0.55 19.02 0.65
N GLN A 26 -0.08 20.11 0.05
CA GLN A 26 1.09 20.85 0.56
C GLN A 26 0.84 21.47 1.94
N CYS A 27 -0.37 22.01 2.18
CA CYS A 27 -0.75 22.55 3.48
C CYS A 27 -0.77 21.45 4.56
N GLU A 28 -1.34 20.29 4.25
CA GLU A 28 -1.38 19.14 5.16
C GLU A 28 0.03 18.60 5.44
N PHE A 29 0.89 18.56 4.43
CA PHE A 29 2.29 18.16 4.60
C PHE A 29 3.05 19.13 5.51
N GLN A 30 2.84 20.45 5.38
CA GLN A 30 3.45 21.44 6.26
C GLN A 30 2.93 21.32 7.71
N GLN A 31 1.62 21.09 7.90
CA GLN A 31 1.05 20.84 9.22
C GLN A 31 1.68 19.60 9.86
N LEU A 32 1.87 18.53 9.08
CA LEU A 32 2.52 17.31 9.49
C LEU A 32 3.99 17.54 9.90
N GLU A 33 4.74 18.33 9.14
CA GLU A 33 6.12 18.72 9.50
C GLU A 33 6.18 19.50 10.82
N ARG A 34 5.25 20.43 11.04
CA ARG A 34 5.13 21.16 12.32
C ARG A 34 4.84 20.22 13.48
N LEU A 35 3.94 19.25 13.27
CA LEU A 35 3.58 18.24 14.27
C LEU A 35 4.77 17.34 14.60
N VAL A 36 5.48 16.86 13.58
CA VAL A 36 6.72 16.07 13.70
C VAL A 36 7.77 16.81 14.54
N ASN A 37 8.01 18.09 14.23
CA ASN A 37 8.98 18.91 14.97
C ASN A 37 8.54 19.18 16.41
N ARG A 38 7.24 19.42 16.65
CA ARG A 38 6.69 19.58 18.00
C ARG A 38 6.87 18.31 18.83
N ASN A 39 6.54 17.15 18.27
CA ASN A 39 6.67 15.86 18.94
C ASN A 39 8.14 15.51 19.24
N MET A 40 9.06 15.80 18.31
CA MET A 40 10.49 15.61 18.57
C MET A 40 10.97 16.47 19.75
N ARG A 41 10.55 17.73 19.84
CA ARG A 41 10.89 18.59 20.99
C ARG A 41 10.38 18.02 22.30
N LEU A 42 9.12 17.59 22.33
CA LEU A 42 8.53 16.98 23.52
C LEU A 42 9.27 15.69 23.90
N ALA A 43 9.62 14.86 22.93
CA ALA A 43 10.30 13.59 23.16
C ALA A 43 11.74 13.73 23.67
N LEU A 44 12.41 14.84 23.32
CA LEU A 44 13.78 15.15 23.70
C LEU A 44 13.90 16.17 24.86
N GLY A 45 12.81 16.84 25.24
CA GLY A 45 12.82 17.88 26.27
C GLY A 45 13.36 19.25 25.80
N TYR A 46 13.37 19.53 24.50
CA TYR A 46 13.89 20.80 23.97
C TYR A 46 12.87 21.94 24.05
N ARG A 47 13.40 23.17 24.16
CA ARG A 47 12.62 24.42 24.12
C ARG A 47 12.08 24.66 22.70
N LYS A 48 11.04 25.49 22.59
CA LYS A 48 10.49 25.91 21.29
C LYS A 48 11.50 26.69 20.43
N SER A 49 12.43 27.42 21.06
CA SER A 49 13.45 28.23 20.39
C SER A 49 14.59 27.45 19.76
N THR A 50 14.78 26.17 20.11
CA THR A 50 15.86 25.36 19.52
C THR A 50 15.65 25.24 18.01
N PRO A 51 16.64 25.48 17.15
CA PRO A 51 16.44 25.41 15.71
C PRO A 51 16.23 23.95 15.23
N ILE A 52 15.53 23.78 14.10
CA ILE A 52 15.07 22.46 13.61
C ILE A 52 16.25 21.56 13.19
N ASN A 53 17.28 22.13 12.58
CA ASN A 53 18.50 21.41 12.17
C ASN A 53 19.20 20.75 13.38
N VAL A 54 19.33 21.48 14.50
CA VAL A 54 19.90 20.93 15.75
C VAL A 54 19.01 19.82 16.30
N LEU A 55 17.70 20.02 16.32
CA LEU A 55 16.75 19.00 16.78
C LEU A 55 16.86 17.70 15.97
N MET A 56 16.95 17.82 14.64
CA MET A 56 17.11 16.67 13.74
C MET A 56 18.46 15.97 13.90
N ALA A 57 19.55 16.74 14.06
CA ALA A 57 20.89 16.19 14.27
C ALA A 57 20.97 15.39 15.58
N GLU A 58 20.48 15.96 16.68
CA GLU A 58 20.43 15.31 17.99
C GLU A 58 19.52 14.08 18.00
N ALA A 59 18.35 14.20 17.36
CA ALA A 59 17.43 13.08 17.20
C ALA A 59 17.94 12.00 16.23
N LYS A 60 19.04 12.23 15.48
CA LYS A 60 19.49 11.40 14.36
C LYS A 60 18.35 11.12 13.36
N GLU A 61 17.53 12.13 13.11
CA GLU A 61 16.36 12.06 12.23
C GLU A 61 16.60 12.87 10.95
N THR A 62 16.21 12.32 9.82
CA THR A 62 16.26 13.03 8.53
C THR A 62 14.96 13.81 8.27
N PRO A 63 15.01 14.88 7.45
CA PRO A 63 13.83 15.64 7.06
C PRO A 63 12.68 14.75 6.55
N LEU A 64 11.44 15.09 6.90
CA LEU A 64 10.26 14.28 6.58
C LEU A 64 10.11 14.03 5.08
N SER A 65 10.36 15.07 4.27
CA SER A 65 10.32 14.98 2.81
C SER A 65 11.26 13.92 2.24
N LEU A 66 12.49 13.84 2.75
CA LEU A 66 13.52 12.89 2.35
C LEU A 66 13.17 11.46 2.80
N ARG A 67 12.61 11.31 4.01
CA ARG A 67 12.12 10.02 4.50
C ARG A 67 11.02 9.45 3.62
N PHE A 68 10.07 10.29 3.22
CA PHE A 68 9.00 9.89 2.30
C PHE A 68 9.53 9.51 0.91
N ASP A 69 10.57 10.19 0.44
CA ASP A 69 11.23 9.84 -0.84
C ASP A 69 11.94 8.49 -0.77
N LEU A 70 12.63 8.22 0.34
CA LEU A 70 13.23 6.92 0.61
C LEU A 70 12.15 5.83 0.68
N MET A 71 11.06 6.06 1.41
CA MET A 71 9.96 5.11 1.54
C MET A 71 9.31 4.81 0.19
N SER A 72 9.07 5.84 -0.62
CA SER A 72 8.55 5.71 -1.98
C SER A 72 9.47 4.86 -2.86
N SER A 73 10.79 5.10 -2.77
CA SER A 73 11.80 4.34 -3.51
C SER A 73 11.82 2.87 -3.08
N ARG A 74 11.81 2.60 -1.77
CA ARG A 74 11.72 1.23 -1.23
C ARG A 74 10.47 0.50 -1.70
N PHE A 75 9.33 1.19 -1.73
CA PHE A 75 8.09 0.63 -2.25
C PHE A 75 8.18 0.26 -3.74
N ILE A 76 8.80 1.12 -4.56
CA ILE A 76 9.03 0.84 -5.98
C ILE A 76 9.94 -0.37 -6.14
N PHE A 77 11.08 -0.43 -5.45
CA PHE A 77 11.99 -1.59 -5.52
C PHE A 77 11.30 -2.88 -5.07
N ARG A 78 10.52 -2.82 -4.00
CA ARG A 78 9.73 -3.97 -3.55
C ARG A 78 8.73 -4.41 -4.60
N SER A 79 8.08 -3.47 -5.28
CA SER A 79 7.15 -3.76 -6.38
C SER A 79 7.86 -4.37 -7.59
N MET A 80 9.08 -3.90 -7.92
CA MET A 80 9.90 -4.45 -9.02
C MET A 80 10.37 -5.89 -8.75
N SER A 81 10.73 -6.19 -7.50
CA SER A 81 11.18 -7.54 -7.09
C SER A 81 10.09 -8.61 -7.25
N LYS A 82 8.82 -8.21 -7.26
CA LYS A 82 7.68 -9.11 -7.49
C LYS A 82 7.46 -9.28 -8.99
N GLY A 83 7.46 -10.52 -9.47
CA GLY A 83 7.26 -10.81 -10.91
C GLY A 83 5.87 -10.39 -11.42
N ASN A 84 4.83 -10.61 -10.61
CA ASN A 84 3.42 -10.31 -10.94
C ASN A 84 2.84 -9.18 -10.07
N SER A 85 3.56 -8.06 -9.91
CA SER A 85 3.02 -6.91 -9.16
C SER A 85 2.01 -6.10 -9.98
N THR A 86 0.78 -6.04 -9.47
CA THR A 86 -0.29 -5.18 -10.01
C THR A 86 0.14 -3.71 -10.05
N THR A 87 0.82 -3.24 -9.01
CA THR A 87 1.33 -1.86 -8.91
C THR A 87 2.29 -1.52 -10.04
N LEU A 88 3.20 -2.43 -10.38
CA LEU A 88 4.15 -2.25 -11.48
C LEU A 88 3.44 -2.25 -12.84
N GLN A 89 2.44 -3.11 -13.02
CA GLN A 89 1.61 -3.11 -14.21
C GLN A 89 0.86 -1.78 -14.36
N SER A 90 0.29 -1.23 -13.28
CA SER A 90 -0.34 0.09 -13.28
C SER A 90 0.64 1.21 -13.66
N PHE A 91 1.88 1.17 -13.15
CA PHE A 91 2.91 2.15 -13.54
C PHE A 91 3.26 2.08 -15.02
N LYS A 92 3.45 0.87 -15.56
CA LYS A 92 3.68 0.66 -17.00
C LYS A 92 2.50 1.14 -17.83
N TYR A 93 1.27 0.85 -17.40
CA TYR A 93 0.06 1.32 -18.06
C TYR A 93 0.00 2.85 -18.11
N VAL A 94 0.23 3.54 -16.98
CA VAL A 94 0.24 5.01 -16.92
C VAL A 94 1.35 5.59 -17.81
N GLU A 95 2.53 4.95 -17.84
CA GLU A 95 3.62 5.37 -18.72
C GLU A 95 3.25 5.23 -20.20
N ASN A 96 2.61 4.13 -20.59
CA ASN A 96 2.15 3.88 -21.97
C ASN A 96 1.05 4.86 -22.41
N VAL A 97 0.09 5.15 -21.54
CA VAL A 97 -0.99 6.13 -21.81
C VAL A 97 -0.44 7.56 -21.88
N SER A 98 0.65 7.84 -21.18
CA SER A 98 1.31 9.15 -21.13
C SER A 98 2.40 9.31 -22.20
N TYR A 99 2.12 8.90 -23.45
CA TYR A 99 3.08 8.97 -24.56
C TYR A 99 3.46 10.40 -24.96
N SER A 100 2.52 11.35 -24.85
CA SER A 100 2.75 12.76 -25.17
C SER A 100 3.53 13.45 -24.05
N PRO A 101 4.52 14.33 -24.38
CA PRO A 101 5.33 15.03 -23.37
C PRO A 101 4.49 15.86 -22.40
N ILE A 102 3.38 16.45 -22.88
CA ILE A 102 2.46 17.24 -22.06
C ILE A 102 1.75 16.34 -21.05
N ARG A 103 1.16 15.23 -21.52
CA ARG A 103 0.49 14.25 -20.65
C ARG A 103 1.45 13.62 -19.65
N ARG A 104 2.68 13.34 -20.08
CA ARG A 104 3.75 12.83 -19.21
C ARG A 104 4.08 13.81 -18.09
N SER A 105 4.27 15.09 -18.41
CA SER A 105 4.51 16.14 -17.41
C SER A 105 3.34 16.24 -16.42
N GLN A 106 2.11 16.23 -16.92
CA GLN A 106 0.90 16.25 -16.08
C GLN A 106 0.84 15.05 -15.13
N ALA A 107 1.08 13.83 -15.63
CA ALA A 107 1.06 12.59 -14.85
C ALA A 107 2.18 12.56 -13.78
N LEU A 108 3.39 13.01 -14.12
CA LEU A 108 4.51 13.09 -13.18
C LEU A 108 4.26 14.12 -12.07
N ASN A 109 3.55 15.20 -12.38
CA ASN A 109 3.21 16.24 -11.43
C ASN A 109 2.01 15.86 -10.54
N SER A 110 1.05 15.07 -11.05
CA SER A 110 -0.09 14.62 -10.28
C SER A 110 0.25 13.44 -9.36
N ILE A 111 1.15 12.54 -9.78
CA ILE A 111 1.49 11.31 -9.08
C ILE A 111 2.99 11.32 -8.69
N PRO A 112 3.36 11.79 -7.49
CA PRO A 112 4.75 11.88 -7.05
C PRO A 112 5.52 10.55 -7.06
N ILE A 113 4.83 9.44 -6.77
CA ILE A 113 5.45 8.11 -6.78
C ILE A 113 5.83 7.67 -8.19
N LEU A 114 5.11 8.13 -9.23
CA LEU A 114 5.42 7.86 -10.62
C LEU A 114 6.77 8.48 -11.00
N LYS A 115 7.08 9.69 -10.48
CA LYS A 115 8.38 10.32 -10.66
C LYS A 115 9.52 9.45 -10.11
N ARG A 116 9.31 8.81 -8.96
CA ARG A 116 10.28 7.88 -8.36
C ARG A 116 10.43 6.60 -9.20
N TYR A 117 9.32 6.03 -9.68
CA TYR A 117 9.33 4.90 -10.60
C TYR A 117 10.14 5.20 -11.88
N VAL A 118 9.85 6.32 -12.55
CA VAL A 118 10.54 6.69 -13.80
C VAL A 118 12.04 6.87 -13.59
N ALA A 119 12.48 7.41 -12.45
CA ALA A 119 13.90 7.53 -12.12
C ALA A 119 14.58 6.17 -11.89
N GLN A 120 13.85 5.20 -11.36
CA GLN A 120 14.39 3.90 -10.93
C GLN A 120 14.14 2.76 -11.92
N LYS A 121 13.35 2.99 -12.99
CA LYS A 121 12.88 1.93 -13.90
C LYS A 121 14.00 1.12 -14.54
N TYR A 122 15.15 1.73 -14.78
CA TYR A 122 16.31 1.05 -15.39
C TYR A 122 16.91 -0.02 -14.47
N ALA A 123 16.72 0.09 -13.15
CA ALA A 123 17.14 -0.93 -12.20
C ALA A 123 16.35 -2.24 -12.35
N LEU A 124 15.20 -2.23 -13.03
CA LEU A 124 14.36 -3.42 -13.22
C LEU A 124 15.11 -4.56 -13.93
N ASN A 125 16.04 -4.24 -14.83
CA ASN A 125 16.85 -5.23 -15.55
C ASN A 125 17.91 -5.90 -14.66
N ILE A 126 18.26 -5.26 -13.54
CA ILE A 126 19.31 -5.70 -12.61
C ILE A 126 18.68 -6.45 -11.43
N ILE A 127 17.46 -6.10 -11.03
CA ILE A 127 16.79 -6.65 -9.87
C ILE A 127 16.31 -8.08 -10.14
N ARG A 128 16.71 -9.02 -9.27
CA ARG A 128 16.16 -10.38 -9.25
C ARG A 128 14.67 -10.35 -8.94
N ARG A 129 13.87 -11.01 -9.77
CA ARG A 129 12.40 -11.07 -9.63
C ARG A 129 11.96 -12.46 -9.16
N SER A 130 10.94 -12.49 -8.29
CA SER A 130 10.33 -13.71 -7.80
C SER A 130 8.81 -13.61 -7.88
N ASN A 131 8.15 -14.71 -8.26
CA ASN A 131 6.69 -14.85 -8.17
C ASN A 131 6.24 -15.30 -6.78
N LYS A 132 7.19 -15.68 -5.91
CA LYS A 132 6.96 -16.06 -4.52
C LYS A 132 7.39 -14.91 -3.60
N PRO A 133 6.63 -14.57 -2.55
CA PRO A 133 7.12 -13.65 -1.53
C PRO A 133 8.40 -14.21 -0.88
N LEU A 134 9.43 -13.36 -0.72
CA LEU A 134 10.80 -13.77 -0.33
C LEU A 134 10.89 -14.62 0.95
N ALA A 135 9.89 -14.53 1.83
CA ALA A 135 9.85 -15.23 3.12
C ALA A 135 9.12 -16.59 3.07
N TYR A 136 8.64 -17.02 1.90
CA TYR A 136 7.82 -18.22 1.80
C TYR A 136 8.19 -19.09 0.59
N ASN A 137 8.15 -20.40 0.80
CA ASN A 137 8.48 -21.40 -0.22
C ASN A 137 7.30 -21.68 -1.18
N PHE A 138 6.09 -21.24 -0.83
CA PHE A 138 4.85 -21.54 -1.52
C PHE A 138 4.43 -20.42 -2.50
N CYS A 139 3.69 -20.77 -3.55
CA CYS A 139 3.19 -19.82 -4.55
C CYS A 139 2.14 -18.87 -3.95
N LEU A 140 1.89 -17.71 -4.55
CA LEU A 140 0.85 -16.80 -4.07
C LEU A 140 -0.54 -17.47 -4.11
N ASP A 141 -0.78 -18.32 -5.11
CA ASP A 141 -2.06 -19.00 -5.33
C ASP A 141 -2.45 -19.93 -4.16
N SER A 142 -1.47 -20.42 -3.38
CA SER A 142 -1.76 -21.22 -2.19
C SER A 142 -2.19 -20.39 -0.98
N TYR A 143 -2.06 -19.06 -1.03
CA TYR A 143 -2.52 -18.16 0.04
C TYR A 143 -3.93 -17.61 -0.20
N SER A 144 -4.38 -17.58 -1.46
CA SER A 144 -5.77 -17.31 -1.80
C SER A 144 -6.58 -18.59 -1.64
N TYR A 145 -6.95 -18.92 -0.40
CA TYR A 145 -7.98 -19.93 -0.18
C TYR A 145 -9.29 -19.40 -0.78
N VAL A 146 -9.65 -19.93 -1.95
CA VAL A 146 -10.99 -19.75 -2.51
C VAL A 146 -11.78 -20.95 -2.02
N HIS A 147 -12.64 -20.74 -1.01
CA HIS A 147 -13.62 -21.75 -0.69
C HIS A 147 -14.45 -21.98 -1.96
N PRO A 148 -14.59 -23.22 -2.46
CA PRO A 148 -15.46 -23.48 -3.60
C PRO A 148 -16.85 -22.96 -3.22
N ILE A 149 -17.36 -21.99 -3.97
CA ILE A 149 -18.70 -21.47 -3.79
C ILE A 149 -19.64 -22.54 -4.34
N ASP A 150 -20.56 -23.01 -3.51
CA ASP A 150 -21.59 -23.91 -3.99
C ASP A 150 -22.61 -23.13 -4.83
N GLU A 151 -22.57 -23.33 -6.15
CA GLU A 151 -23.50 -22.72 -7.10
C GLU A 151 -24.85 -23.45 -7.19
N SER A 152 -25.10 -24.47 -6.35
CA SER A 152 -26.35 -25.25 -6.37
C SER A 152 -27.62 -24.39 -6.22
N MET A 153 -27.56 -23.30 -5.44
CA MET A 153 -28.66 -22.33 -5.30
C MET A 153 -28.84 -21.41 -6.52
N ALA A 154 -27.85 -21.29 -7.41
CA ALA A 154 -27.93 -20.44 -8.60
C ALA A 154 -28.87 -21.01 -9.67
N SER A 155 -29.27 -22.29 -9.55
CA SER A 155 -30.25 -22.94 -10.42
C SER A 155 -31.68 -22.41 -10.26
N VAL A 156 -31.97 -21.66 -9.19
CA VAL A 156 -33.30 -21.12 -8.90
C VAL A 156 -33.43 -19.71 -9.48
N PRO A 157 -34.36 -19.46 -10.43
CA PRO A 157 -34.58 -18.12 -10.99
C PRO A 157 -34.93 -17.11 -9.90
N ARG A 158 -34.42 -15.87 -10.01
CA ARG A 158 -34.63 -14.81 -9.00
C ARG A 158 -36.11 -14.50 -8.73
N ASP A 159 -36.95 -14.64 -9.74
CA ASP A 159 -38.38 -14.28 -9.67
C ASP A 159 -39.26 -15.41 -9.11
N SER A 160 -38.66 -16.51 -8.66
CA SER A 160 -39.39 -17.64 -8.13
C SER A 160 -39.93 -17.39 -6.71
N ASN A 161 -40.98 -18.13 -6.34
CA ASN A 161 -41.65 -17.95 -5.06
C ASN A 161 -40.71 -18.27 -3.88
N SER A 162 -40.78 -17.45 -2.82
CA SER A 162 -40.02 -17.62 -1.56
C SER A 162 -40.07 -19.03 -0.96
N LEU A 163 -41.16 -19.77 -1.17
CA LEU A 163 -41.31 -21.15 -0.74
C LEU A 163 -40.32 -22.08 -1.45
N ILE A 164 -40.07 -21.87 -2.75
CA ILE A 164 -39.16 -22.69 -3.56
C ILE A 164 -37.72 -22.52 -3.08
N PHE A 165 -37.33 -21.28 -2.77
CA PHE A 165 -36.01 -20.99 -2.18
C PHE A 165 -35.83 -21.68 -0.83
N ARG A 166 -36.85 -21.64 0.05
CA ARG A 166 -36.79 -22.29 1.37
C ARG A 166 -36.70 -23.80 1.27
N THR A 167 -37.45 -24.42 0.35
CA THR A 167 -37.41 -25.86 0.14
C THR A 167 -36.05 -26.30 -0.40
N ARG A 168 -35.53 -25.62 -1.44
CA ARG A 168 -34.21 -25.90 -1.99
C ARG A 168 -33.08 -25.71 -0.99
N PHE A 169 -33.15 -24.65 -0.18
CA PHE A 169 -32.16 -24.42 0.89
C PHE A 169 -32.18 -25.57 1.93
N ARG A 170 -33.36 -26.05 2.33
CA ARG A 170 -33.48 -27.19 3.25
C ARG A 170 -32.90 -28.47 2.65
N GLU A 171 -33.23 -28.80 1.41
CA GLU A 171 -32.67 -29.96 0.70
C GLU A 171 -31.13 -29.90 0.72
N LEU A 172 -30.54 -28.78 0.32
CA LEU A 172 -29.09 -28.60 0.33
C LEU A 172 -28.51 -28.73 1.74
N SER A 173 -29.12 -28.11 2.75
CA SER A 173 -28.66 -28.24 4.15
C SER A 173 -28.65 -29.69 4.64
N THR A 174 -29.61 -30.52 4.22
CA THR A 174 -29.65 -31.95 4.59
C THR A 174 -28.53 -32.73 3.89
N THR A 175 -28.21 -32.41 2.64
CA THR A 175 -27.09 -33.05 1.93
C THR A 175 -25.72 -32.68 2.50
N TYR A 176 -25.55 -31.45 2.99
CA TYR A 176 -24.33 -31.02 3.67
C TYR A 176 -24.21 -31.63 5.07
N SER A 177 -25.31 -31.76 5.79
CA SER A 177 -25.34 -32.37 7.12
C SER A 177 -25.20 -33.90 7.10
N ALA A 178 -25.45 -34.55 5.96
CA ALA A 178 -25.36 -36.01 5.79
C ALA A 178 -23.98 -36.49 5.29
N LYS A 179 -23.07 -35.59 4.94
CA LYS A 179 -21.67 -35.97 4.68
C LYS A 179 -20.97 -36.11 6.03
N PRO A 180 -20.53 -37.32 6.44
CA PRO A 180 -19.68 -37.45 7.61
C PRO A 180 -18.38 -36.70 7.34
N ASP A 181 -17.98 -35.87 8.28
CA ASP A 181 -16.72 -35.12 8.24
C ASP A 181 -15.55 -36.07 7.95
N LEU A 182 -14.85 -35.81 6.85
CA LEU A 182 -13.64 -36.51 6.42
C LEU A 182 -12.42 -35.68 6.82
#